data_AF-A7RMD4-F1
#
_entry.id   AF-A7RMD4-F1
#
_cell.length_a   1.000
_cell.length_b   1.000
_cell.length_c   1.000
_cell.angle_alpha   90.00
_cell.angle_beta   90.00
_cell.angle_gamma   90.00
#
_symmetry.space_group_name_H-M   'P 1'
#
loop_
_entity.id
_entity.type
_entity.pdbx_description
1 polymer ?
#
loop_
_entity_poly.entity_id
_entity_poly.type
_entity_poly.pdbx_seq_one_letter_code
_entity_poly.pdbx_strand_id
1 'polypeptide(L)'
;MSHSKREEKSRSYKQWKVWLTSNYTQQKGKHVPIADILEHADMVKERFILPLDRRTLGSLVKELYNDVTISRRQLEEKKYRVYVNLEKSKSLCKGGEDNMLAEATKFATSHGWHVLTESDRRLSLIKIRALEFNGMRVTTEICVEEGIEKGPLRLALKSMGRLVDPENILQVDLSIGEKLLSLMALMEKSKLCEGIDDDESFSISGSWLRGTLKDTSITGPNSCKNKIFSNDCVILAKSYKSRSCSKCDALKNNIQQNKRRKVDGEPSPYCNYRWLDKHHLEQKLKDKTRKMRNAKQKEKNMKEV
;
A
#
# COMPACT_ATOMS: atom_id res chain seq x y z
N MET A 1 -15.95 -16.21 -7.91
CA MET A 1 -15.42 -16.00 -6.53
C MET A 1 -16.18 -14.83 -5.92
N SER A 2 -16.85 -15.03 -4.79
CA SER A 2 -17.61 -14.00 -4.08
C SER A 2 -16.71 -12.86 -3.58
N HIS A 3 -17.27 -11.65 -3.45
CA HIS A 3 -16.57 -10.45 -2.98
C HIS A 3 -15.92 -10.66 -1.59
N SER A 4 -16.60 -11.39 -0.68
CA SER A 4 -16.08 -11.61 0.68
C SER A 4 -14.81 -12.48 0.72
N LYS A 5 -14.70 -13.54 -0.10
CA LYS A 5 -13.48 -14.35 -0.18
C LYS A 5 -12.26 -13.57 -0.68
N ARG A 6 -12.48 -12.47 -1.42
CA ARG A 6 -11.39 -11.59 -1.89
C ARG A 6 -10.93 -10.64 -0.78
N GLU A 7 -11.87 -10.16 0.04
CA GLU A 7 -11.58 -9.30 1.18
C GLU A 7 -10.87 -10.06 2.31
N GLU A 8 -11.32 -11.27 2.65
CA GLU A 8 -10.67 -12.14 3.64
C GLU A 8 -9.22 -12.44 3.26
N LYS A 9 -8.95 -12.79 2.00
CA LYS A 9 -7.58 -12.99 1.49
C LYS A 9 -6.73 -11.73 1.60
N SER A 10 -7.29 -10.57 1.28
CA SER A 10 -6.59 -9.29 1.37
C SER A 10 -6.23 -8.94 2.82
N ARG A 11 -7.15 -9.16 3.77
CA ARG A 11 -6.93 -8.96 5.20
C ARG A 11 -5.87 -9.92 5.73
N SER A 12 -6.02 -11.22 5.47
CA SER A 12 -5.04 -12.23 5.88
C SER A 12 -3.64 -11.93 5.34
N TYR A 13 -3.52 -11.50 4.08
CA TYR A 13 -2.24 -11.11 3.49
C TYR A 13 -1.55 -9.98 4.26
N LYS A 14 -2.32 -8.95 4.69
CA LYS A 14 -1.79 -7.86 5.50
C LYS A 14 -1.37 -8.31 6.89
N GLN A 15 -2.18 -9.15 7.55
CA GLN A 15 -1.83 -9.71 8.85
C GLN A 15 -0.49 -10.46 8.79
N TRP A 16 -0.32 -11.33 7.79
CA TRP A 16 0.94 -12.06 7.60
C TRP A 16 2.11 -11.15 7.22
N LYS A 17 1.86 -10.07 6.48
CA LYS A 17 2.87 -9.05 6.19
C LYS A 17 3.41 -8.43 7.48
N VAL A 18 2.51 -8.00 8.36
CA VAL A 18 2.87 -7.43 9.67
C VAL A 18 3.67 -8.44 10.50
N TRP A 19 3.15 -9.66 10.64
CA TRP A 19 3.83 -10.71 11.39
C TRP A 19 5.24 -11.00 10.86
N LEU A 20 5.41 -11.09 9.54
CA LEU A 20 6.71 -11.37 8.94
C LEU A 20 7.70 -10.22 9.16
N THR A 21 7.24 -8.97 9.11
CA THR A 21 8.09 -7.80 9.41
C THR A 21 8.46 -7.69 10.88
N SER A 22 7.63 -8.18 11.80
CA SER A 22 7.97 -8.16 13.24
C SER A 22 8.95 -9.30 13.60
N ASN A 23 8.87 -10.45 12.92
CA ASN A 23 9.59 -11.66 13.29
C ASN A 23 10.85 -11.98 12.47
N TYR A 24 11.04 -11.36 11.32
CA TYR A 24 12.20 -11.62 10.46
C TYR A 24 12.82 -10.33 9.95
N THR A 25 14.14 -10.31 9.77
CA THR A 25 14.90 -9.17 9.25
C THR A 25 15.84 -9.60 8.14
N GLN A 26 16.20 -8.66 7.26
CA GLN A 26 17.18 -8.92 6.23
C GLN A 26 18.58 -8.79 6.82
N GLN A 27 19.39 -9.85 6.75
CA GLN A 27 20.78 -9.84 7.18
C GLN A 27 21.66 -10.65 6.23
N LYS A 28 22.68 -10.00 5.66
CA LYS A 28 23.55 -10.61 4.65
C LYS A 28 24.25 -11.87 5.20
N GLY A 29 24.22 -12.94 4.42
CA GLY A 29 24.89 -14.21 4.75
C GLY A 29 24.12 -15.12 5.72
N LYS A 30 22.97 -14.69 6.26
CA LYS A 30 22.10 -15.56 7.05
C LYS A 30 21.17 -16.41 6.18
N HIS A 31 20.75 -17.52 6.75
CA HIS A 31 19.88 -18.47 6.09
C HIS A 31 18.76 -18.90 7.03
N VAL A 32 17.53 -18.91 6.53
CA VAL A 32 16.37 -19.43 7.27
C VAL A 32 15.64 -20.43 6.39
N PRO A 33 15.46 -21.69 6.82
CA PRO A 33 14.65 -22.66 6.10
C PRO A 33 13.21 -22.19 5.93
N ILE A 34 12.63 -22.45 4.74
CA ILE A 34 11.23 -22.10 4.48
C ILE A 34 10.29 -22.88 5.42
N ALA A 35 10.65 -24.11 5.77
CA ALA A 35 9.89 -24.95 6.69
C ALA A 35 9.77 -24.30 8.07
N ASP A 36 10.88 -23.82 8.65
CA ASP A 36 10.90 -23.17 9.96
C ASP A 36 10.01 -21.94 10.03
N ILE A 37 9.90 -21.16 8.93
CA ILE A 37 9.01 -20.00 8.88
C ILE A 37 7.54 -20.44 8.90
N LEU A 38 7.21 -21.49 8.14
CA LEU A 38 5.86 -22.03 8.07
C LEU A 38 5.46 -22.70 9.39
N GLU A 39 6.37 -23.44 10.03
CA GLU A 39 6.16 -24.02 11.36
C GLU A 39 5.96 -22.92 12.42
N HIS A 40 6.76 -21.85 12.36
CA HIS A 40 6.57 -20.69 13.23
C HIS A 40 5.21 -20.00 12.99
N ALA A 41 4.76 -19.92 11.74
CA ALA A 41 3.45 -19.39 11.40
C ALA A 41 2.32 -20.31 11.89
N ASP A 42 2.48 -21.63 11.79
CA ASP A 42 1.49 -22.61 12.26
C ASP A 42 1.26 -22.54 13.77
N MET A 43 2.30 -22.20 14.55
CA MET A 43 2.17 -21.97 16.00
C MET A 43 1.26 -20.78 16.37
N VAL A 44 1.03 -19.84 15.44
CA VAL A 44 0.23 -18.63 15.69
C VAL A 44 -0.99 -18.51 14.78
N LYS A 45 -1.28 -19.54 13.97
CA LYS A 45 -2.30 -19.50 12.91
C LYS A 45 -3.70 -19.13 13.39
N GLU A 46 -4.05 -19.45 14.64
CA GLU A 46 -5.35 -19.13 15.25
C GLU A 46 -5.61 -17.62 15.38
N ARG A 47 -4.56 -16.79 15.30
CA ARG A 47 -4.66 -15.32 15.31
C ARG A 47 -4.95 -14.73 13.92
N PHE A 48 -5.03 -15.55 12.87
CA PHE A 48 -5.10 -15.13 11.48
C PHE A 48 -6.33 -15.71 10.79
N ILE A 49 -6.88 -14.96 9.82
CA ILE A 49 -8.09 -15.37 9.10
C ILE A 49 -7.83 -16.61 8.22
N LEU A 50 -6.64 -16.71 7.63
CA LEU A 50 -6.22 -17.84 6.80
C LEU A 50 -4.78 -18.22 7.16
N PRO A 51 -4.42 -19.52 7.11
CA PRO A 51 -3.07 -19.97 7.38
C PRO A 51 -2.08 -19.48 6.31
N LEU A 52 -0.82 -19.32 6.71
CA LEU A 52 0.24 -18.91 5.80
C LEU A 52 0.66 -20.09 4.92
N ASP A 53 0.36 -20.03 3.63
CA ASP A 53 0.88 -21.01 2.68
C ASP A 53 2.22 -20.57 2.06
N ARG A 54 2.91 -21.52 1.43
CA ARG A 54 4.21 -21.29 0.79
C ARG A 54 4.18 -20.24 -0.32
N ARG A 55 3.05 -20.11 -1.05
CA ARG A 55 2.90 -19.17 -2.17
C ARG A 55 2.76 -17.74 -1.66
N THR A 56 1.98 -17.58 -0.60
CA THR A 56 1.73 -16.33 0.11
C THR A 56 3.01 -15.86 0.79
N LEU A 57 3.71 -16.75 1.51
CA LEU A 57 5.03 -16.45 2.08
C LEU A 57 6.02 -16.00 1.00
N GLY A 58 6.09 -16.71 -0.13
CA GLY A 58 6.96 -16.33 -1.25
C GLY A 58 6.64 -14.94 -1.83
N SER A 59 5.35 -14.61 -1.92
CA SER A 59 4.89 -13.30 -2.39
C SER A 59 5.23 -12.20 -1.39
N LEU A 60 4.99 -12.43 -0.10
CA LEU A 60 5.29 -11.49 0.99
C LEU A 60 6.79 -11.23 1.11
N VAL A 61 7.63 -12.28 1.12
CA VAL A 61 9.09 -12.13 1.18
C VAL A 61 9.59 -11.31 0.00
N LYS A 62 9.09 -11.62 -1.21
CA LYS A 62 9.44 -10.87 -2.41
C LYS A 62 8.96 -9.43 -2.34
N GLU A 63 7.85 -9.13 -1.67
CA GLU A 63 7.30 -7.78 -1.51
C GLU A 63 8.02 -6.95 -0.44
N LEU A 64 8.52 -7.60 0.61
CA LEU A 64 9.09 -6.96 1.79
C LEU A 64 10.60 -6.81 1.72
N TYR A 65 11.30 -7.75 1.07
CA TYR A 65 12.76 -7.82 1.09
C TYR A 65 13.31 -7.76 -0.34
N ASN A 66 14.35 -6.93 -0.54
CA ASN A 66 14.92 -6.68 -1.87
C ASN A 66 15.96 -7.74 -2.27
N ASP A 67 16.79 -8.19 -1.32
CA ASP A 67 17.96 -9.05 -1.61
C ASP A 67 17.82 -10.47 -1.04
N VAL A 68 16.60 -10.84 -0.64
CA VAL A 68 16.30 -12.19 -0.17
C VAL A 68 16.03 -13.10 -1.36
N THR A 69 16.85 -14.13 -1.51
CA THR A 69 16.74 -15.12 -2.59
C THR A 69 16.45 -16.52 -2.05
N ILE A 70 15.97 -17.40 -2.91
CA ILE A 70 15.73 -18.81 -2.53
C ILE A 70 16.90 -19.64 -3.04
N SER A 71 17.56 -20.35 -2.15
CA SER A 71 18.53 -21.38 -2.51
C SER A 71 17.99 -22.77 -2.18
N ARG A 72 18.35 -23.75 -2.99
CA ARG A 72 18.24 -25.17 -2.60
C ARG A 72 19.50 -25.52 -1.81
N ARG A 73 19.32 -26.21 -0.69
CA ARG A 73 20.42 -26.79 0.09
C ARG A 73 20.13 -28.27 0.33
N GLN A 74 21.19 -29.02 0.51
CA GLN A 74 21.15 -30.42 0.86
C GLN A 74 21.94 -30.57 2.16
N LEU A 75 21.29 -31.15 3.17
CA LEU A 75 21.96 -31.65 4.36
C LEU A 75 21.69 -33.15 4.34
N GLU A 76 22.75 -33.95 4.34
CA GLU A 76 22.70 -35.40 4.15
C GLU A 76 21.93 -35.76 2.86
N GLU A 77 20.72 -36.30 2.98
CA GLU A 77 19.87 -36.77 1.88
C GLU A 77 18.60 -35.92 1.65
N LYS A 78 18.29 -34.96 2.54
CA LYS A 78 17.08 -34.14 2.42
C LYS A 78 17.39 -32.82 1.72
N LYS A 79 16.79 -32.63 0.55
CA LYS A 79 16.79 -31.35 -0.17
C LYS A 79 15.75 -30.42 0.45
N TYR A 80 16.18 -29.29 0.99
CA TYR A 80 15.29 -28.26 1.52
C TYR A 80 15.57 -26.91 0.84
N ARG A 81 14.60 -26.00 0.96
CA ARG A 81 14.72 -24.64 0.43
C ARG A 81 14.92 -23.67 1.58
N VAL A 82 15.86 -22.76 1.41
CA VAL A 82 16.17 -21.70 2.38
C VAL A 82 15.98 -20.34 1.73
N TYR A 83 15.55 -19.36 2.52
CA TYR A 83 15.75 -17.97 2.20
C TYR A 83 17.19 -17.57 2.59
N VAL A 84 17.90 -16.98 1.66
CA VAL A 84 19.24 -16.40 1.85
C VAL A 84 19.08 -14.91 2.15
N ASN A 85 19.93 -14.38 3.03
CA ASN A 85 19.90 -13.01 3.54
C ASN A 85 18.72 -12.69 4.46
N LEU A 86 18.13 -13.69 5.11
CA LEU A 86 17.03 -13.52 6.06
C LEU A 86 17.44 -14.12 7.42
N GLU A 87 17.09 -13.45 8.51
CA GLU A 87 17.31 -13.89 9.89
C GLU A 87 16.00 -13.79 10.69
N LYS A 88 15.78 -14.70 11.65
CA LYS A 88 14.72 -14.55 12.64
C LYS A 88 15.10 -13.44 13.62
N SER A 89 14.26 -12.42 13.73
CA SER A 89 14.43 -11.33 14.70
C SER A 89 14.48 -11.88 16.12
N LYS A 90 15.40 -11.38 16.93
CA LYS A 90 15.31 -11.53 18.38
C LYS A 90 14.04 -10.78 18.81
N SER A 91 13.10 -11.49 19.43
CA SER A 91 11.71 -11.06 19.64
C SER A 91 11.61 -9.65 20.21
N LEU A 92 10.85 -8.78 19.55
CA LEU A 92 10.43 -7.46 20.04
C LEU A 92 9.15 -7.53 20.93
N CYS A 93 8.59 -8.71 21.20
CA CYS A 93 7.21 -8.81 21.70
C CYS A 93 7.03 -9.84 22.83
N LYS A 94 7.79 -9.71 23.93
CA LYS A 94 7.58 -10.57 25.13
C LYS A 94 7.46 -9.81 26.46
N GLY A 95 7.18 -8.51 26.44
CA GLY A 95 7.00 -7.69 27.65
C GLY A 95 5.58 -7.17 27.84
N GLY A 96 5.15 -6.90 29.08
CA GLY A 96 3.92 -6.16 29.39
C GLY A 96 3.97 -4.69 28.93
N GLU A 97 2.86 -3.96 29.03
CA GLU A 97 2.66 -2.64 28.41
C GLU A 97 3.75 -1.60 28.77
N ASP A 98 4.19 -1.53 30.04
CA ASP A 98 5.26 -0.63 30.47
C ASP A 98 6.62 -0.94 29.83
N ASN A 99 6.88 -2.20 29.52
CA ASN A 99 8.10 -2.62 28.84
C ASN A 99 8.05 -2.26 27.34
N MET A 100 6.86 -2.16 26.74
CA MET A 100 6.69 -1.88 25.31
C MET A 100 7.06 -0.44 24.94
N LEU A 101 6.81 0.54 25.82
CA LEU A 101 7.20 1.94 25.56
C LEU A 101 8.71 2.12 25.62
N ALA A 102 9.35 1.48 26.60
CA ALA A 102 10.81 1.44 26.73
C ALA A 102 11.45 0.73 25.52
N GLU A 103 10.85 -0.38 25.06
CA GLU A 103 11.29 -1.11 23.89
C GLU A 103 11.11 -0.31 22.59
N ALA A 104 9.97 0.38 22.44
CA ALA A 104 9.72 1.27 21.30
C ALA A 104 10.69 2.46 21.29
N THR A 105 11.00 3.03 22.45
CA THR A 105 12.00 4.10 22.61
C THR A 105 13.40 3.59 22.24
N LYS A 106 13.79 2.41 22.73
CA LYS A 106 15.07 1.78 22.38
C LYS A 106 15.17 1.46 20.87
N PHE A 107 14.09 0.96 20.28
CA PHE A 107 14.00 0.74 18.84
C PHE A 107 14.11 2.08 18.09
N ALA A 108 13.38 3.10 18.54
CA ALA A 108 13.40 4.44 17.96
C ALA A 108 14.82 4.99 17.88
N THR A 109 15.54 5.03 19.00
CA THR A 109 16.91 5.56 19.06
C THR A 109 17.87 4.79 18.16
N SER A 110 17.77 3.46 18.13
CA SER A 110 18.64 2.62 17.29
C SER A 110 18.38 2.75 15.78
N HIS A 111 17.22 3.27 15.37
CA HIS A 111 16.82 3.42 13.97
C HIS A 111 16.69 4.88 13.53
N GLY A 112 17.27 5.82 14.28
CA GLY A 112 17.29 7.25 13.93
C GLY A 112 15.93 7.93 14.02
N TRP A 113 15.04 7.44 14.88
CA TRP A 113 13.83 8.17 15.27
C TRP A 113 14.12 9.06 16.47
N HIS A 114 13.49 10.22 16.49
CA HIS A 114 13.45 11.14 17.61
C HIS A 114 12.24 10.82 18.47
N VAL A 115 12.43 10.84 19.78
CA VAL A 115 11.36 10.65 20.76
C VAL A 115 11.04 12.00 21.37
N LEU A 116 9.81 12.44 21.20
CA LEU A 116 9.30 13.67 21.79
C LEU A 116 8.18 13.31 22.77
N THR A 117 8.38 13.67 24.03
CA THR A 117 7.34 13.60 25.05
C THR A 117 6.79 15.00 25.22
N GLU A 118 5.64 15.28 24.61
CA GLU A 118 5.02 16.62 24.66
C GLU A 118 4.28 16.85 26.00
N SER A 119 3.81 15.78 26.63
CA SER A 119 3.20 15.77 27.97
C SER A 119 3.21 14.34 28.53
N ASP A 120 2.82 14.16 29.80
CA ASP A 120 2.63 12.83 30.41
C ASP A 120 1.63 11.93 29.66
N ARG A 121 0.86 12.50 28.72
CA ARG A 121 -0.21 11.82 27.98
C ARG A 121 0.05 11.66 26.49
N ARG A 122 1.16 12.18 25.97
CA ARG A 122 1.45 12.17 24.53
C ARG A 122 2.92 11.90 24.25
N LEU A 123 3.16 10.79 23.56
CA LEU A 123 4.45 10.41 23.01
C LEU A 123 4.40 10.48 21.48
N SER A 124 5.35 11.19 20.89
CA SER A 124 5.53 11.26 19.44
C SER A 124 6.90 10.68 19.06
N LEU A 125 6.89 9.64 18.21
CA LEU A 125 8.09 9.08 17.61
C LEU A 125 8.22 9.63 16.18
N ILE A 126 9.22 10.46 15.94
CA ILE A 126 9.38 11.20 14.68
C ILE A 126 10.62 10.75 13.93
N LYS A 127 10.46 10.38 12.66
CA LYS A 127 11.58 10.12 11.75
C LYS A 127 11.58 11.11 10.60
N ILE A 128 12.69 11.83 10.48
CA ILE A 128 12.96 12.72 9.34
C ILE A 128 13.38 11.85 8.16
N ARG A 129 12.75 12.06 7.00
CA ARG A 129 13.03 11.28 5.79
C ARG A 129 13.93 12.06 4.85
N ALA A 130 14.63 11.35 3.97
CA ALA A 130 15.41 11.94 2.89
C ALA A 130 14.54 12.47 1.74
N LEU A 131 13.30 12.86 2.02
CA LEU A 131 12.34 13.39 1.06
C LEU A 131 11.92 14.80 1.48
N GLU A 132 11.61 15.63 0.51
CA GLU A 132 11.08 16.98 0.69
C GLU A 132 9.86 17.13 -0.23
N PHE A 133 8.75 17.65 0.31
CA PHE A 133 7.52 17.89 -0.44
C PHE A 133 7.13 19.36 -0.32
N ASN A 134 7.01 20.06 -1.46
CA ASN A 134 6.75 21.51 -1.53
C ASN A 134 7.70 22.34 -0.66
N GLY A 135 9.01 22.05 -0.69
CA GLY A 135 9.99 22.77 0.11
C GLY A 135 10.08 22.35 1.58
N MET A 136 9.19 21.46 2.05
CA MET A 136 9.18 21.00 3.44
C MET A 136 9.71 19.58 3.57
N ARG A 137 10.58 19.34 4.56
CA ARG A 137 11.09 18.00 4.87
C ARG A 137 9.95 17.07 5.26
N VAL A 138 9.90 15.90 4.63
CA VAL A 138 8.92 14.87 4.96
C VAL A 138 9.31 14.22 6.27
N THR A 139 8.41 14.31 7.25
CA THR A 139 8.52 13.57 8.51
C THR A 139 7.50 12.44 8.52
N THR A 140 7.83 11.36 9.22
CA THR A 140 6.88 10.35 9.65
C THR A 140 6.80 10.42 11.16
N GLU A 141 5.59 10.57 11.70
CA GLU A 141 5.34 10.63 13.14
C GLU A 141 4.39 9.49 13.51
N ILE A 142 4.73 8.74 14.56
CA ILE A 142 3.83 7.82 15.23
C ILE A 142 3.47 8.45 16.58
N CYS A 143 2.22 8.87 16.74
CA CYS A 143 1.71 9.40 18.00
C CYS A 143 1.08 8.28 18.82
N VAL A 144 1.39 8.25 20.11
CA VAL A 144 0.65 7.52 21.14
C VAL A 144 0.04 8.57 22.08
N GLU A 145 -1.28 8.65 22.12
CA GLU A 145 -2.02 9.64 22.90
C GLU A 145 -3.02 8.96 23.83
N GLU A 146 -3.04 9.37 25.10
CA GLU A 146 -4.08 8.96 26.05
C GLU A 146 -5.44 9.55 25.63
N GLY A 147 -6.51 8.75 25.70
CA GLY A 147 -7.85 9.25 25.38
C GLY A 147 -8.25 10.44 26.26
N ILE A 148 -9.10 11.33 25.73
CA ILE A 148 -9.50 12.62 26.34
C ILE A 148 -9.98 12.48 27.81
N GLU A 149 -10.43 11.28 28.23
CA GLU A 149 -10.91 10.98 29.58
C GLU A 149 -10.08 9.90 30.32
N LYS A 150 -8.75 9.86 30.14
CA LYS A 150 -7.91 8.71 30.55
C LYS A 150 -8.43 7.40 29.94
N GLY A 151 -8.92 7.51 28.71
CA GLY A 151 -9.38 6.38 27.91
C GLY A 151 -8.21 5.58 27.34
N PRO A 152 -8.50 4.49 26.61
CA PRO A 152 -7.45 3.66 26.02
C PRO A 152 -6.51 4.51 25.13
N LEU A 153 -5.22 4.17 25.15
CA LEU A 153 -4.22 4.82 24.31
C LEU A 153 -4.65 4.71 22.83
N ARG A 154 -4.41 5.78 22.08
CA ARG A 154 -4.70 5.86 20.64
C ARG A 154 -3.40 5.98 19.89
N LEU A 155 -3.27 5.18 18.84
CA LEU A 155 -2.13 5.21 17.94
C LEU A 155 -2.53 5.96 16.66
N ALA A 156 -1.68 6.88 16.22
CA ALA A 156 -1.89 7.65 14.99
C ALA A 156 -0.61 7.70 14.17
N LEU A 157 -0.70 7.50 12.85
CA LEU A 157 0.42 7.67 11.93
C LEU A 157 0.24 8.97 11.15
N LYS A 158 1.22 9.87 11.21
CA LYS A 158 1.23 11.11 10.45
C LYS A 158 2.39 11.13 9.46
N SER A 159 2.13 11.57 8.22
CA SER A 159 3.18 11.82 7.23
C SER A 159 2.68 12.79 6.16
N MET A 160 3.52 13.75 5.74
CA MET A 160 3.17 14.78 4.75
C MET A 160 1.85 15.52 5.08
N GLY A 161 1.64 15.85 6.37
CA GLY A 161 0.43 16.51 6.85
C GLY A 161 -0.84 15.65 6.84
N ARG A 162 -0.73 14.34 6.58
CA ARG A 162 -1.86 13.40 6.58
C ARG A 162 -1.84 12.55 7.82
N LEU A 163 -3.01 12.40 8.43
CA LEU A 163 -3.26 11.48 9.52
C LEU A 163 -3.88 10.19 8.97
N VAL A 164 -3.28 9.06 9.32
CA VAL A 164 -3.77 7.72 8.97
C VAL A 164 -3.93 6.92 10.24
N ASP A 165 -5.10 6.32 10.39
CA ASP A 165 -5.36 5.33 11.42
C ASP A 165 -4.53 4.05 11.15
N PRO A 166 -3.64 3.63 12.07
CA PRO A 166 -2.85 2.40 11.95
C PRO A 166 -3.69 1.15 11.72
N GLU A 167 -4.95 1.11 12.16
CA GLU A 167 -5.87 -0.02 11.90
C GLU A 167 -6.05 -0.27 10.40
N ASN A 168 -6.06 0.79 9.59
CA ASN A 168 -6.17 0.66 8.13
C ASN A 168 -4.96 -0.03 7.49
N ILE A 169 -3.82 0.02 8.17
CA ILE A 169 -2.53 -0.53 7.73
C ILE A 169 -2.37 -1.95 8.27
N LEU A 170 -2.47 -2.11 9.59
CA LEU A 170 -2.19 -3.36 10.28
C LEU A 170 -3.30 -4.38 10.02
N GLN A 171 -4.58 -3.98 10.18
CA GLN A 171 -5.74 -4.87 10.06
C GLN A 171 -5.60 -6.16 10.90
N VAL A 172 -4.93 -6.04 12.04
CA VAL A 172 -4.71 -7.11 13.01
C VAL A 172 -5.16 -6.60 14.36
N ASP A 173 -5.93 -7.42 15.07
CA ASP A 173 -6.25 -7.13 16.46
C ASP A 173 -5.05 -7.46 17.34
N LEU A 174 -4.43 -6.42 17.89
CA LEU A 174 -3.18 -6.46 18.63
C LEU A 174 -3.29 -5.47 19.80
N SER A 175 -2.55 -5.72 20.87
CA SER A 175 -2.38 -4.72 21.94
C SER A 175 -1.70 -3.46 21.39
N ILE A 176 -1.86 -2.32 22.07
CA ILE A 176 -1.39 -1.04 21.56
C ILE A 176 0.13 -0.99 21.42
N GLY A 177 0.87 -1.57 22.37
CA GLY A 177 2.32 -1.63 22.25
C GLY A 177 2.79 -2.63 21.18
N GLU A 178 2.08 -3.74 20.95
CA GLU A 178 2.35 -4.62 19.79
C GLU A 178 2.08 -3.90 18.46
N LYS A 179 1.01 -3.09 18.40
CA LYS A 179 0.71 -2.23 17.23
C LYS A 179 1.80 -1.21 17.00
N LEU A 180 2.27 -0.55 18.06
CA LEU A 180 3.36 0.43 18.02
C LEU A 180 4.64 -0.20 17.44
N LEU A 181 5.12 -1.29 18.04
CA LEU A 181 6.34 -1.96 17.62
C LEU A 181 6.23 -2.53 16.21
N SER A 182 5.07 -3.13 15.87
CA SER A 182 4.81 -3.65 14.54
C SER A 182 4.76 -2.54 13.49
N LEU A 183 4.16 -1.39 13.82
CA LEU A 183 4.12 -0.23 12.94
C LEU A 183 5.53 0.32 12.71
N MET A 184 6.33 0.48 13.77
CA MET A 184 7.72 0.92 13.65
C MET A 184 8.54 -0.03 12.78
N ALA A 185 8.46 -1.35 13.02
CA ALA A 185 9.15 -2.36 12.22
C ALA A 185 8.70 -2.33 10.75
N LEU A 186 7.40 -2.15 10.50
CA LEU A 186 6.85 -2.04 9.15
C LEU A 186 7.33 -0.77 8.45
N MET A 187 7.39 0.37 9.15
CA MET A 187 7.85 1.66 8.63
C MET A 187 9.34 1.66 8.28
N GLU A 188 10.16 0.85 8.96
CA GLU A 188 11.59 0.70 8.62
C GLU A 188 11.80 -0.13 7.35
N LYS A 189 10.93 -1.11 7.10
CA LYS A 189 11.08 -2.05 5.97
C LYS A 189 10.33 -1.60 4.72
N SER A 190 9.32 -0.74 4.90
CA SER A 190 8.47 -0.28 3.81
C SER A 190 8.96 1.05 3.25
N LYS A 191 8.82 1.23 1.94
CA LYS A 191 8.99 2.56 1.33
C LYS A 191 7.76 3.42 1.59
N LEU A 192 7.99 4.72 1.73
CA LEU A 192 6.90 5.69 1.68
C LEU A 192 6.34 5.78 0.26
N CYS A 193 5.05 6.08 0.17
CA CYS A 193 4.40 6.45 -1.06
C CYS A 193 4.94 7.80 -1.53
N GLU A 194 5.50 7.82 -2.73
CA GLU A 194 6.00 9.00 -3.43
C GLU A 194 4.95 9.59 -4.39
N GLY A 195 3.73 9.05 -4.37
CA GLY A 195 2.64 9.47 -5.26
C GLY A 195 2.81 8.94 -6.68
N ILE A 196 2.14 9.58 -7.63
CA ILE A 196 2.21 9.26 -9.06
C ILE A 196 2.79 10.45 -9.81
N ASP A 197 3.51 10.19 -10.90
CA ASP A 197 4.11 11.24 -11.71
C ASP A 197 3.01 12.12 -12.35
N ASP A 198 3.26 13.43 -12.29
CA ASP A 198 2.37 14.46 -12.80
C ASP A 198 2.76 14.85 -14.24
N ASP A 199 2.40 14.01 -15.21
CA ASP A 199 2.48 14.32 -16.63
C ASP A 199 1.39 15.35 -17.00
N GLU A 200 1.72 16.66 -16.89
CA GLU A 200 1.01 17.93 -17.21
C GLU A 200 -0.28 17.90 -18.08
N SER A 201 -0.50 16.88 -18.88
CA SER A 201 -1.74 16.49 -19.59
C SER A 201 -2.96 16.13 -18.70
N PHE A 202 -2.98 16.55 -17.43
CA PHE A 202 -3.98 16.16 -16.45
C PHE A 202 -5.00 17.28 -16.20
N SER A 203 -5.99 17.45 -17.08
CA SER A 203 -7.21 18.19 -16.74
C SER A 203 -8.12 17.28 -15.91
N ILE A 204 -7.98 17.34 -14.59
CA ILE A 204 -8.70 16.44 -13.68
C ILE A 204 -9.45 17.25 -12.62
N SER A 205 -10.78 17.21 -12.68
CA SER A 205 -11.68 17.69 -11.64
C SER A 205 -11.73 16.70 -10.48
N GLY A 206 -11.19 17.09 -9.32
CA GLY A 206 -11.31 16.34 -8.06
C GLY A 206 -10.30 16.81 -7.01
N SER A 207 -10.45 16.32 -5.78
CA SER A 207 -9.60 16.70 -4.65
C SER A 207 -8.39 15.77 -4.55
N TRP A 208 -7.22 16.30 -4.91
CA TRP A 208 -5.92 15.62 -4.82
C TRP A 208 -4.90 16.58 -4.24
N LEU A 209 -3.87 16.02 -3.61
CA LEU A 209 -2.71 16.80 -3.20
C LEU A 209 -1.68 16.75 -4.33
N ARG A 210 -1.41 17.90 -4.94
CA ARG A 210 -0.38 18.10 -5.97
C ARG A 210 0.79 18.84 -5.34
N GLY A 211 2.00 18.48 -5.76
CA GLY A 211 3.19 19.21 -5.32
C GLY A 211 4.47 18.63 -5.88
N THR A 212 5.56 19.26 -5.52
CA THR A 212 6.88 18.86 -5.97
C THR A 212 7.55 18.03 -4.88
N LEU A 213 7.91 16.79 -5.22
CA LEU A 213 8.64 15.87 -4.36
C LEU A 213 10.11 15.85 -4.79
N LYS A 214 11.00 16.09 -3.83
CA LYS A 214 12.45 16.05 -4.02
C LYS A 214 13.07 14.97 -3.14
N ASP A 215 13.84 14.07 -3.75
CA ASP A 215 14.74 13.19 -3.01
C ASP A 215 16.02 13.94 -2.68
N THR A 216 16.24 14.18 -1.39
CA THR A 216 17.36 14.97 -0.90
C THR A 216 18.66 14.17 -0.80
N SER A 217 18.60 12.85 -0.98
CA SER A 217 19.79 11.98 -1.07
C SER A 217 20.41 11.98 -2.47
N ILE A 218 19.69 12.50 -3.48
CA ILE A 218 20.12 12.52 -4.88
C ILE A 218 20.36 13.96 -5.31
N THR A 219 21.57 14.24 -5.80
CA THR A 219 21.93 15.53 -6.42
C THR A 219 21.77 15.44 -7.94
N GLY A 220 20.91 16.29 -8.51
CA GLY A 220 20.76 16.43 -9.97
C GLY A 220 19.36 16.90 -10.39
N PRO A 221 19.15 17.26 -11.67
CA PRO A 221 17.87 17.79 -12.16
C PRO A 221 16.71 16.80 -12.02
N ASN A 222 16.99 15.50 -11.99
CA ASN A 222 16.00 14.43 -11.80
C ASN A 222 15.60 14.21 -10.33
N SER A 223 16.20 14.93 -9.37
CA SER A 223 15.89 14.78 -7.95
C SER A 223 14.50 15.33 -7.62
N CYS A 224 13.99 16.26 -8.43
CA CYS A 224 12.78 17.03 -8.20
C CYS A 224 11.71 16.61 -9.21
N LYS A 225 10.54 16.16 -8.74
CA LYS A 225 9.46 15.69 -9.61
C LYS A 225 8.11 16.20 -9.13
N ASN A 226 7.27 16.63 -10.07
CA ASN A 226 5.88 16.91 -9.76
C ASN A 226 5.12 15.60 -9.55
N LYS A 227 4.38 15.55 -8.45
CA LYS A 227 3.67 14.36 -7.97
C LYS A 227 2.24 14.69 -7.62
N ILE A 228 1.37 13.71 -7.83
CA ILE A 228 -0.02 13.72 -7.38
C ILE A 228 -0.22 12.62 -6.34
N PHE A 229 -0.93 12.94 -5.28
CA PHE A 229 -1.36 12.00 -4.25
C PHE A 229 -2.87 11.98 -4.14
N SER A 230 -3.46 10.79 -4.09
CA SER A 230 -4.86 10.60 -3.70
C SER A 230 -5.08 11.14 -2.28
N ASN A 231 -6.22 11.75 -1.98
CA ASN A 231 -6.55 12.16 -0.61
C ASN A 231 -6.58 10.99 0.39
N ASP A 232 -6.84 9.78 -0.09
CA ASP A 232 -6.83 8.54 0.71
C ASP A 232 -5.44 7.86 0.75
N CYS A 233 -4.34 8.57 0.51
CA CYS A 233 -3.00 7.96 0.50
C CYS A 233 -2.71 7.23 1.82
N VAL A 234 -2.32 5.95 1.74
CA VAL A 234 -2.05 5.09 2.90
C VAL A 234 -0.62 5.28 3.46
N ILE A 235 0.09 6.33 3.05
CA ILE A 235 1.48 6.69 3.41
C ILE A 235 2.54 5.67 2.97
N LEU A 236 2.29 4.36 3.09
CA LEU A 236 3.19 3.29 2.69
C LEU A 236 2.96 2.86 1.23
N ALA A 237 4.05 2.70 0.49
CA ALA A 237 4.02 2.12 -0.85
C ALA A 237 3.54 0.67 -0.79
N LYS A 238 2.93 0.20 -1.89
CA LYS A 238 2.40 -1.17 -1.98
C LYS A 238 3.49 -2.23 -1.77
N SER A 239 4.70 -1.97 -2.23
CA SER A 239 5.86 -2.85 -2.12
C SER A 239 7.15 -2.04 -2.17
N TYR A 240 8.30 -2.62 -1.81
CA TYR A 240 9.62 -1.97 -1.97
C TYR A 240 9.96 -1.55 -3.42
N LYS A 241 9.35 -2.20 -4.41
CA LYS A 241 9.50 -1.91 -5.85
C LYS A 241 8.53 -0.83 -6.34
N SER A 242 7.40 -0.68 -5.66
CA SER A 242 6.42 0.33 -5.98
C SER A 242 6.85 1.68 -5.42
N ARG A 243 6.60 2.75 -6.17
CA ARG A 243 6.70 4.13 -5.68
C ARG A 243 5.38 4.63 -5.09
N SER A 244 4.25 4.00 -5.42
CA SER A 244 2.91 4.43 -5.00
C SER A 244 2.24 3.42 -4.07
N CYS A 245 1.35 3.92 -3.21
CA CYS A 245 0.41 3.11 -2.44
C CYS A 245 -0.77 2.64 -3.31
N SER A 246 -1.55 1.69 -2.83
CA SER A 246 -2.72 1.15 -3.55
C SER A 246 -3.74 2.23 -3.97
N LYS A 247 -3.96 3.24 -3.12
CA LYS A 247 -4.91 4.34 -3.37
C LYS A 247 -4.38 5.31 -4.43
N CYS A 248 -3.10 5.65 -4.39
CA CYS A 248 -2.47 6.47 -5.44
C CYS A 248 -2.37 5.71 -6.78
N ASP A 249 -2.14 4.40 -6.74
CA ASP A 249 -2.12 3.56 -7.95
C ASP A 249 -3.53 3.41 -8.57
N ALA A 250 -4.56 3.25 -7.73
CA ALA A 250 -5.95 3.28 -8.18
C ALA A 250 -6.31 4.63 -8.83
N LEU A 251 -5.83 5.74 -8.26
CA LEU A 251 -5.97 7.07 -8.87
C LEU A 251 -5.33 7.11 -10.25
N LYS A 252 -4.09 6.64 -10.41
CA LYS A 252 -3.42 6.55 -11.72
C LYS A 252 -4.25 5.78 -12.75
N ASN A 253 -4.79 4.63 -12.36
CA ASN A 253 -5.62 3.81 -13.25
C ASN A 253 -6.91 4.52 -13.66
N ASN A 254 -7.59 5.17 -12.71
CA ASN A 254 -8.79 5.96 -13.01
C ASN A 254 -8.49 7.11 -13.98
N ILE A 255 -7.35 7.79 -13.78
CA ILE A 255 -6.90 8.87 -14.67
C ILE A 255 -6.62 8.32 -16.08
N GLN A 256 -5.90 7.20 -16.18
CA GLN A 256 -5.61 6.56 -17.47
C GLN A 256 -6.88 6.10 -18.18
N GLN A 257 -7.84 5.54 -17.45
CA GLN A 257 -9.13 5.13 -18.01
C GLN A 257 -9.93 6.33 -18.53
N ASN A 258 -9.93 7.45 -17.79
CA ASN A 258 -10.56 8.68 -18.25
C ASN A 258 -9.86 9.27 -19.47
N LYS A 259 -8.53 9.18 -19.57
CA LYS A 259 -7.79 9.59 -20.79
C LYS A 259 -8.23 8.75 -21.99
N ARG A 260 -8.29 7.42 -21.85
CA ARG A 260 -8.78 6.54 -22.92
C ARG A 260 -10.19 6.92 -23.35
N ARG A 261 -11.10 7.14 -22.40
CA ARG A 261 -12.47 7.61 -22.71
C ARG A 261 -12.54 8.97 -23.40
N LYS A 262 -11.61 9.89 -23.12
CA LYS A 262 -11.54 11.20 -23.80
C LYS A 262 -10.97 11.10 -25.22
N VAL A 263 -9.99 10.23 -25.43
CA VAL A 263 -9.35 9.99 -26.74
C VAL A 263 -10.28 9.18 -27.65
N ASP A 264 -10.97 8.18 -27.11
CA ASP A 264 -12.01 7.39 -27.78
C ASP A 264 -13.38 8.07 -27.73
N GLY A 265 -13.42 9.39 -27.51
CA GLY A 265 -14.58 10.15 -27.03
C GLY A 265 -15.81 10.08 -27.91
N GLU A 266 -16.55 8.97 -27.84
CA GLU A 266 -17.90 8.90 -28.35
C GLU A 266 -18.75 9.91 -27.58
N PRO A 267 -19.29 10.92 -28.27
CA PRO A 267 -20.15 11.89 -27.62
C PRO A 267 -21.39 11.19 -27.10
N SER A 268 -21.83 11.58 -25.90
CA SER A 268 -22.98 11.00 -25.23
C SER A 268 -24.14 10.72 -26.21
N PRO A 269 -24.85 9.59 -26.10
CA PRO A 269 -25.97 9.28 -26.97
C PRO A 269 -27.04 10.39 -26.96
N TYR A 270 -27.15 11.13 -25.86
CA TYR A 270 -28.07 12.26 -25.64
C TYR A 270 -27.47 13.63 -25.96
N CYS A 271 -26.22 13.71 -26.44
CA CYS A 271 -25.62 14.97 -26.86
C CYS A 271 -26.36 15.51 -28.08
N ASN A 272 -26.76 16.79 -28.03
CA ASN A 272 -27.46 17.46 -29.12
C ASN A 272 -26.57 17.47 -30.38
N TYR A 273 -27.16 17.10 -31.53
CA TYR A 273 -26.49 16.99 -32.83
C TYR A 273 -25.75 18.27 -33.23
N ARG A 274 -26.20 19.45 -32.76
CA ARG A 274 -25.55 20.74 -33.01
C ARG A 274 -24.11 20.82 -32.49
N TRP A 275 -23.77 20.05 -31.45
CA TRP A 275 -22.47 20.08 -30.79
C TRP A 275 -21.58 18.89 -31.17
N LEU A 276 -22.00 18.08 -32.14
CA LEU A 276 -21.19 16.98 -32.67
C LEU A 276 -20.30 17.48 -33.81
N ASP A 277 -19.07 16.98 -33.86
CA ASP A 277 -18.25 17.15 -35.05
C ASP A 277 -18.81 16.31 -36.24
N LYS A 278 -18.34 16.63 -37.44
CA LYS A 278 -18.79 16.00 -38.68
C LYS A 278 -18.62 14.47 -38.66
N HIS A 279 -17.50 13.98 -38.12
CA HIS A 279 -17.19 12.56 -38.06
C HIS A 279 -18.18 11.78 -37.18
N HIS A 280 -18.44 12.28 -35.97
CA HIS A 280 -19.40 11.67 -35.04
C HIS A 280 -20.85 11.81 -35.52
N LEU A 281 -21.18 12.87 -36.26
CA LEU A 281 -22.49 13.03 -36.90
C LEU A 281 -22.73 11.96 -37.96
N GLU A 282 -21.75 11.72 -38.84
CA GLU A 282 -21.78 10.69 -39.88
C GLU A 282 -21.89 9.27 -39.27
N GLN A 283 -21.18 9.02 -38.18
CA GLN A 283 -21.22 7.73 -37.47
C GLN A 283 -22.60 7.48 -36.83
N LYS A 284 -23.19 8.48 -36.15
CA LYS A 284 -24.57 8.36 -35.62
C LYS A 284 -25.61 8.18 -36.73
N LEU A 285 -25.44 8.81 -37.90
CA LEU A 285 -26.31 8.62 -39.07
C LEU A 285 -26.23 7.20 -39.64
N LYS A 286 -25.01 6.65 -39.78
CA LYS A 286 -24.79 5.25 -40.19
C LYS A 286 -25.46 4.28 -39.21
N ASP A 287 -25.32 4.51 -37.90
CA ASP A 287 -25.94 3.68 -36.88
C ASP A 287 -27.47 3.75 -36.87
N LYS A 288 -28.07 4.94 -37.04
CA LYS A 288 -29.53 5.09 -37.22
C LYS A 288 -30.01 4.34 -38.44
N THR A 289 -29.31 4.45 -39.57
CA THR A 289 -29.65 3.75 -40.81
C THR A 289 -29.59 2.24 -40.63
N ARG A 290 -28.55 1.73 -39.96
CA ARG A 290 -28.40 0.30 -39.62
C ARG A 290 -29.53 -0.17 -38.70
N LYS A 291 -29.87 0.58 -37.66
CA LYS A 291 -30.98 0.27 -36.74
C LYS A 291 -32.32 0.23 -37.46
N MET A 292 -32.59 1.19 -38.36
CA MET A 292 -33.81 1.19 -39.18
C MET A 292 -33.88 -0.03 -40.11
N ARG A 293 -32.78 -0.42 -40.77
CA ARG A 293 -32.76 -1.63 -41.61
C ARG A 293 -33.04 -2.89 -40.78
N ASN A 294 -32.42 -3.01 -39.62
CA ASN A 294 -32.63 -4.17 -38.74
C ASN A 294 -34.07 -4.23 -38.18
N ALA A 295 -34.67 -3.09 -37.86
CA ALA A 295 -36.07 -3.01 -37.44
C ALA A 295 -37.02 -3.42 -38.58
N LYS A 296 -36.82 -2.88 -39.79
CA LYS A 296 -37.60 -3.28 -40.99
C LYS A 296 -37.48 -4.77 -41.30
N GLN A 297 -36.27 -5.34 -41.16
CA GLN A 297 -36.07 -6.77 -41.37
C GLN A 297 -36.80 -7.61 -40.31
N LYS A 298 -36.76 -7.19 -39.04
CA LYS A 298 -37.51 -7.85 -37.96
C LYS A 298 -39.02 -7.78 -38.19
N GLU A 299 -39.55 -6.64 -38.61
CA GLU A 299 -40.98 -6.50 -38.95
C GLU A 299 -41.37 -7.37 -40.14
N LYS A 300 -40.53 -7.46 -41.18
CA LYS A 300 -40.77 -8.33 -42.33
C LYS A 300 -40.79 -9.80 -41.90
N ASN A 301 -39.81 -10.24 -41.12
CA ASN A 301 -39.73 -11.60 -40.59
C ASN A 301 -40.90 -11.94 -39.66
N MET A 302 -41.50 -10.96 -38.96
CA MET A 302 -42.70 -11.19 -38.12
C MET A 302 -44.00 -11.24 -38.92
N LYS A 303 -44.05 -10.67 -40.14
CA LYS A 303 -45.23 -10.72 -41.02
C LYS A 303 -45.25 -11.95 -41.93
N GLU A 304 -44.12 -12.65 -42.05
CA GLU A 304 -43.98 -13.89 -42.83
C GLU A 304 -44.23 -15.15 -41.96
N VAL A 305 -44.61 -14.99 -40.69
CA VAL A 305 -45.10 -16.03 -39.76
C VAL A 305 -46.59 -15.82 -39.54
#